data_AF-A0A427YKX3-F1
#
_entry.id   AF-A0A427YKX3-F1
#
_cell.length_a   1.000
_cell.length_b   1.000
_cell.length_c   1.000
_cell.angle_alpha   90.00
_cell.angle_beta   90.00
_cell.angle_gamma   90.00
#
_symmetry.space_group_name_H-M   'P 1'
#
loop_
_entity.id
_entity.type
_entity.pdbx_description
1 polymer ?
#
loop_
_entity_poly.entity_id
_entity_poly.type
_entity_poly.pdbx_seq_one_letter_code
_entity_poly.pdbx_strand_id
1 'polypeptide(L)'
;MSLLPASFFQPPTPSILLLVPPSSPFQWLIRFAIFLLALVSLPFLGILIPLSILCLTSPIAAVRHLAPLPIHPDNMPPKRSWRDSLIRGVIAYFLSGCIWSITGIGTAPEFNHSGARRLAHIVAWLVDYLGPRGRSASRLEVTDETIAPFPDELNVGIFANKDLHKPHIEALWLHHVLADSPVTTSPSSSGLTPSQRRVFLFFGGGGYVTGWPLVHPFVFSLARSVPPLSRQNLPSDDLPAFAVFAPNVRKSLSRERAFPVPVLDGLAAYAHLRSIGYRPEEITLMGDSAGGGLAWSVAAYLAILQESQTRRRGTHADGNLGVPGALVLISDTSAVACSPTDTSDWLSRPRE
;
A
#
# COMPACT_ATOMS: atom_id res chain seq x y z
N MET A 1 21.93 -11.05 9.31
CA MET A 1 20.65 -10.92 10.06
C MET A 1 20.87 -9.90 11.15
N SER A 2 19.93 -8.98 11.40
CA SER A 2 20.02 -8.05 12.53
C SER A 2 19.89 -8.80 13.85
N LEU A 3 20.50 -8.28 14.93
CA LEU A 3 20.44 -8.91 16.25
C LEU A 3 19.03 -8.88 16.84
N LEU A 4 18.23 -7.85 16.50
CA LEU A 4 16.81 -7.78 16.85
C LEU A 4 15.99 -7.70 15.54
N PRO A 5 14.98 -8.55 15.36
CA PRO A 5 14.06 -8.41 14.23
C PRO A 5 13.22 -7.14 14.41
N ALA A 6 12.82 -6.50 13.30
CA ALA A 6 11.99 -5.30 13.32
C ALA A 6 10.67 -5.49 14.12
N SER A 7 10.17 -6.73 14.16
CA SER A 7 9.00 -7.15 14.95
C SER A 7 9.15 -7.02 16.47
N PHE A 8 10.36 -6.81 16.99
CA PHE A 8 10.57 -6.53 18.41
C PHE A 8 10.07 -5.12 18.80
N PHE A 9 10.20 -4.15 17.89
CA PHE A 9 9.81 -2.75 18.13
C PHE A 9 8.47 -2.38 17.49
N GLN A 10 8.04 -3.18 16.53
CA GLN A 10 6.67 -3.21 16.03
C GLN A 10 6.04 -4.47 16.61
N PRO A 11 5.51 -4.44 17.85
CA PRO A 11 4.81 -5.60 18.38
C PRO A 11 3.81 -6.03 17.31
N PRO A 12 3.87 -7.28 16.82
CA PRO A 12 2.95 -7.74 15.78
C PRO A 12 1.57 -7.36 16.29
N THR A 13 0.79 -6.61 15.49
CA THR A 13 -0.60 -6.23 15.82
C THR A 13 -1.22 -7.46 16.46
N PRO A 14 -1.39 -7.50 17.79
CA PRO A 14 -1.43 -8.78 18.45
C PRO A 14 -2.64 -9.50 17.92
N SER A 15 -2.52 -10.76 17.56
CA SER A 15 -3.62 -11.57 17.04
C SER A 15 -4.88 -11.44 17.92
N ILE A 16 -4.72 -11.10 19.20
CA ILE A 16 -5.76 -10.66 20.14
C ILE A 16 -6.67 -9.53 19.62
N LEU A 17 -6.16 -8.50 18.94
CA LEU A 17 -6.99 -7.44 18.35
C LEU A 17 -7.94 -8.00 17.28
N LEU A 18 -7.56 -9.08 16.60
CA LEU A 18 -8.41 -9.79 15.64
C LEU A 18 -9.41 -10.73 16.32
N LEU A 19 -9.17 -11.11 17.59
CA LEU A 19 -10.08 -11.94 18.39
C LEU A 19 -11.19 -11.13 19.07
N VAL A 20 -11.03 -9.82 19.18
CA VAL A 20 -11.99 -8.93 19.86
C VAL A 20 -12.81 -8.19 18.81
N PRO A 21 -14.16 -8.22 18.89
CA PRO A 21 -15.00 -7.49 17.97
C PRO A 21 -14.61 -6.00 17.88
N PRO A 22 -14.51 -5.43 16.68
CA PRO A 22 -14.23 -4.02 16.40
C PRO A 22 -15.07 -3.02 17.20
N SER A 23 -16.35 -3.34 17.38
CA SER A 23 -17.32 -2.57 18.15
C SER A 23 -17.09 -2.62 19.66
N SER A 24 -16.23 -3.51 20.14
CA SER A 24 -16.02 -3.71 21.56
C SER A 24 -15.19 -2.57 22.16
N PRO A 25 -15.63 -1.94 23.25
CA PRO A 25 -14.82 -0.94 23.97
C PRO A 25 -13.50 -1.54 24.49
N PHE A 26 -13.41 -2.87 24.61
CA PHE A 26 -12.19 -3.58 24.99
C PHE A 26 -11.07 -3.42 23.94
N GLN A 27 -11.40 -3.15 22.67
CA GLN A 27 -10.38 -2.81 21.67
C GLN A 27 -9.60 -1.55 22.05
N TRP A 28 -10.26 -0.54 22.62
CA TRP A 28 -9.58 0.69 23.03
C TRP A 28 -8.61 0.45 24.18
N LEU A 29 -8.93 -0.45 25.11
CA LEU A 29 -8.02 -0.85 26.18
C LEU A 29 -6.77 -1.54 25.63
N ILE A 30 -6.95 -2.48 24.69
CA ILE A 30 -5.83 -3.17 24.04
C ILE A 30 -4.98 -2.18 23.24
N ARG A 31 -5.60 -1.31 22.43
CA ARG A 31 -4.92 -0.24 21.68
C ARG A 31 -4.11 0.68 22.59
N PHE A 32 -4.70 1.10 23.71
CA PHE A 32 -4.03 1.91 24.71
C PHE A 32 -2.84 1.18 25.35
N ALA A 33 -2.97 -0.11 25.67
CA ALA A 33 -1.86 -0.91 26.18
C ALA A 33 -0.72 -1.04 25.16
N ILE A 34 -1.02 -1.23 23.87
CA ILE A 34 -0.02 -1.23 22.79
C ILE A 34 0.64 0.15 22.66
N PHE A 35 -0.13 1.23 22.84
CA PHE A 35 0.40 2.59 22.80
C PHE A 35 1.36 2.85 23.97
N LEU A 36 1.01 2.41 25.19
CA LEU A 36 1.92 2.46 26.33
C LEU A 36 3.19 1.65 26.08
N LEU A 37 3.08 0.47 25.46
CA LEU A 37 4.24 -0.32 25.07
C LEU A 37 5.13 0.42 24.05
N ALA A 38 4.53 1.12 23.08
CA ALA A 38 5.24 1.96 22.12
C ALA A 38 5.93 3.16 22.79
N LEU A 39 5.33 3.74 23.83
CA LEU A 39 5.97 4.78 24.64
C LEU A 39 7.17 4.25 25.42
N VAL A 40 7.06 3.05 26.01
CA VAL A 40 8.15 2.42 26.76
C VAL A 40 9.32 2.02 25.84
N SER A 41 9.07 1.75 24.56
CA SER A 41 10.13 1.42 23.60
C SER A 41 10.91 2.63 23.07
N LEU A 42 10.43 3.87 23.27
CA LEU A 42 11.09 5.11 22.83
C LEU A 42 12.54 5.29 23.33
N PRO A 43 12.86 5.12 24.63
CA PRO A 43 14.24 5.21 25.10
C PRO A 43 15.15 4.15 24.45
N PHE A 44 14.64 2.95 24.20
CA PHE A 44 15.39 1.91 23.50
C PHE A 44 15.67 2.29 22.04
N LEU A 45 14.68 2.85 21.33
CA LEU A 45 14.88 3.37 19.97
C LEU A 45 15.95 4.48 19.95
N GLY A 46 15.95 5.37 20.94
CA GLY A 46 16.95 6.44 21.08
C GLY A 46 18.40 5.93 21.20
N ILE A 47 18.60 4.73 21.74
CA ILE A 47 19.93 4.09 21.89
C ILE A 47 20.27 3.24 20.66
N LEU A 48 19.30 2.45 20.18
CA LEU A 48 19.56 1.43 19.16
C LEU A 48 19.68 2.02 17.76
N ILE A 49 19.00 3.13 17.45
CA ILE A 49 19.10 3.78 16.13
C ILE A 49 20.53 4.33 15.88
N PRO A 50 21.14 5.14 16.76
CA PRO A 50 22.53 5.57 16.58
C PRO A 50 23.49 4.39 16.40
N LEU A 51 23.33 3.35 17.23
CA LEU A 51 24.17 2.15 17.17
C LEU A 51 24.01 1.42 15.84
N SER A 52 22.78 1.27 15.33
CA SER A 52 22.52 0.72 14.01
C SER A 52 23.14 1.54 12.88
N ILE A 53 23.03 2.87 12.92
CA ILE A 53 23.64 3.72 11.87
C ILE A 53 25.16 3.54 11.88
N LEU A 54 25.78 3.48 13.07
CA LEU A 54 27.22 3.23 13.23
C LEU A 54 27.65 1.86 12.72
N CYS A 55 26.92 0.81 13.06
CA CYS A 55 27.19 -0.53 12.54
C CYS A 55 27.05 -0.60 11.02
N LEU A 56 25.96 -0.05 10.47
CA LEU A 56 25.62 -0.15 9.05
C LEU A 56 26.50 0.74 8.15
N THR A 57 27.03 1.86 8.65
CA THR A 57 27.99 2.70 7.92
C THR A 57 29.43 2.20 7.98
N SER A 58 29.72 1.18 8.81
CA SER A 58 31.09 0.66 8.98
C SER A 58 31.66 0.10 7.67
N PRO A 59 32.96 0.32 7.37
CA PRO A 59 33.62 -0.31 6.24
C PRO A 59 33.76 -1.83 6.42
N ILE A 60 33.67 -2.33 7.66
CA ILE A 60 33.85 -3.75 7.99
C ILE A 60 32.51 -4.49 7.88
N ALA A 61 32.43 -5.45 6.96
CA ALA A 61 31.20 -6.22 6.72
C ALA A 61 30.68 -6.95 7.97
N ALA A 62 31.58 -7.53 8.78
CA ALA A 62 31.22 -8.19 10.04
C ALA A 62 30.49 -7.26 11.02
N VAL A 63 30.89 -5.98 11.08
CA VAL A 63 30.27 -4.97 11.95
C VAL A 63 28.87 -4.59 11.47
N ARG A 64 28.61 -4.58 10.15
CA ARG A 64 27.27 -4.33 9.60
C ARG A 64 26.26 -5.38 10.03
N HIS A 65 26.70 -6.62 10.19
CA HIS A 65 25.85 -7.71 10.68
C HIS A 65 25.48 -7.58 12.16
N LEU A 66 26.21 -6.75 12.93
CA LEU A 66 25.92 -6.47 14.34
C LEU A 66 24.89 -5.34 14.53
N ALA A 67 24.37 -4.76 13.44
CA ALA A 67 23.37 -3.71 13.54
C ALA A 67 22.12 -4.23 14.28
N PRO A 68 21.73 -3.62 15.42
CA PRO A 68 20.61 -4.09 16.23
C PRO A 68 19.28 -3.96 15.49
N LEU A 69 19.09 -2.87 14.74
CA LEU A 69 17.91 -2.57 13.94
C LEU A 69 18.23 -2.55 12.43
N PRO A 70 17.33 -3.09 11.59
CA PRO A 70 17.38 -2.86 10.15
C PRO A 70 16.93 -1.43 9.85
N ILE A 71 17.84 -0.63 9.26
CA ILE A 71 17.53 0.73 8.78
C ILE A 71 17.58 0.71 7.25
N HIS A 72 16.56 1.29 6.62
CA HIS A 72 16.51 1.38 5.16
C HIS A 72 17.74 2.13 4.62
N PRO A 73 18.43 1.63 3.57
CA PRO A 73 19.66 2.25 3.04
C PRO A 73 19.49 3.72 2.61
N ASP A 74 18.30 4.15 2.19
CA ASP A 74 18.04 5.56 1.84
C ASP A 74 17.98 6.50 3.05
N ASN A 75 17.87 5.95 4.26
CA ASN A 75 17.95 6.69 5.50
C ASN A 75 19.37 6.64 6.11
N MET A 76 20.37 6.21 5.35
CA MET A 76 21.75 6.04 5.83
C MET A 76 22.71 7.04 5.15
N PRO A 77 23.78 7.46 5.83
CA PRO A 77 24.91 8.14 5.18
C PRO A 77 25.55 7.26 4.08
N PRO A 78 26.06 7.86 2.99
CA PRO A 78 26.18 9.30 2.72
C PRO A 78 24.94 9.92 2.07
N LYS A 79 23.92 9.13 1.72
CA LYS A 79 22.69 9.64 1.06
C LYS A 79 21.99 10.71 1.90
N ARG A 80 22.15 10.67 3.21
CA ARG A 80 21.68 11.69 4.16
C ARG A 80 22.72 12.00 5.22
N SER A 81 22.57 13.17 5.85
CA SER A 81 23.34 13.50 7.03
C SER A 81 23.05 12.52 8.17
N TRP A 82 24.02 12.32 9.06
CA TRP A 82 23.85 11.52 10.27
C TRP A 82 22.69 12.02 11.14
N ARG A 83 22.52 13.35 11.24
CA ARG A 83 21.44 13.98 11.97
C ARG A 83 20.08 13.63 11.37
N ASP A 84 19.92 13.74 10.05
CA ASP A 84 18.65 13.43 9.39
C ASP A 84 18.31 11.94 9.46
N SER A 85 19.35 11.09 9.39
CA SER A 85 19.23 9.63 9.54
C SER A 85 18.72 9.27 10.93
N LEU A 86 19.27 9.89 11.97
CA LEU A 86 18.83 9.71 13.36
C LEU A 86 17.40 10.24 13.57
N ILE A 87 17.12 11.47 13.13
CA ILE A 87 15.81 12.09 13.28
C ILE A 87 14.74 11.25 12.59
N ARG A 88 14.97 10.81 11.35
CA ARG A 88 14.01 9.94 10.65
C ARG A 88 13.93 8.57 11.25
N GLY A 89 15.02 7.99 11.75
CA GLY A 89 14.97 6.72 12.46
C GLY A 89 14.06 6.81 13.67
N VAL A 90 14.20 7.85 14.49
CA VAL A 90 13.39 8.01 15.70
C VAL A 90 11.95 8.35 15.31
N ILE A 91 11.75 9.39 14.50
CA ILE A 91 10.42 9.85 14.11
C ILE A 91 9.66 8.78 13.34
N ALA A 92 10.23 8.20 12.27
CA ALA A 92 9.48 7.27 11.43
C ALA A 92 9.09 6.00 12.20
N TYR A 93 9.97 5.44 13.03
CA TYR A 93 9.65 4.23 13.78
C TYR A 93 8.72 4.51 14.96
N PHE A 94 8.97 5.57 15.72
CA PHE A 94 8.17 5.90 16.90
C PHE A 94 6.80 6.49 16.54
N LEU A 95 6.72 7.51 15.67
CA LEU A 95 5.42 8.08 15.29
C LEU A 95 4.58 7.05 14.55
N SER A 96 5.16 6.23 13.67
CA SER A 96 4.39 5.15 13.04
C SER A 96 3.89 4.16 14.09
N GLY A 97 4.72 3.74 15.05
CA GLY A 97 4.28 2.85 16.14
C GLY A 97 3.18 3.44 17.03
N CYS A 98 3.26 4.73 17.37
CA CYS A 98 2.24 5.44 18.14
C CYS A 98 0.94 5.62 17.35
N ILE A 99 1.05 5.97 16.08
CA ILE A 99 -0.10 6.07 15.18
C ILE A 99 -0.77 4.69 15.09
N TRP A 100 -0.03 3.63 14.76
CA TRP A 100 -0.58 2.27 14.64
C TRP A 100 -1.27 1.79 15.91
N SER A 101 -0.66 2.04 17.07
CA SER A 101 -1.19 1.58 18.35
C SER A 101 -2.48 2.30 18.77
N ILE A 102 -2.60 3.60 18.52
CA ILE A 102 -3.81 4.37 18.86
C ILE A 102 -4.92 4.15 17.85
N THR A 103 -4.57 4.23 16.57
CA THR A 103 -5.57 4.34 15.50
C THR A 103 -6.05 2.98 15.01
N GLY A 104 -5.22 1.93 15.15
CA GLY A 104 -5.47 0.63 14.54
C GLY A 104 -5.60 0.71 13.02
N ILE A 105 -4.99 1.70 12.33
CA ILE A 105 -5.19 1.86 10.87
C ILE A 105 -4.81 0.59 10.15
N GLY A 106 -5.77 0.10 9.38
CA GLY A 106 -5.69 -1.23 8.82
C GLY A 106 -6.16 -2.29 9.80
N THR A 107 -7.22 -2.07 10.58
CA THR A 107 -8.03 -3.16 11.15
C THR A 107 -9.45 -2.88 10.70
N ALA A 108 -10.12 -3.84 10.06
CA ALA A 108 -11.52 -3.67 9.68
C ALA A 108 -12.46 -4.09 10.83
N PRO A 109 -13.75 -3.70 10.79
CA PRO A 109 -14.45 -2.90 9.80
C PRO A 109 -14.87 -1.49 10.28
N GLU A 110 -14.52 -1.05 11.49
CA GLU A 110 -15.00 0.24 12.03
C GLU A 110 -14.01 1.39 11.85
N PHE A 111 -13.41 1.48 10.67
CA PHE A 111 -12.53 2.60 10.38
C PHE A 111 -13.37 3.85 10.06
N ASN A 112 -13.36 4.85 10.95
CA ASN A 112 -13.89 6.18 10.62
C ASN A 112 -13.08 6.75 9.45
N HIS A 113 -13.67 6.73 8.26
CA HIS A 113 -13.06 7.22 7.01
C HIS A 113 -12.51 8.64 7.16
N SER A 114 -13.17 9.51 7.95
CA SER A 114 -12.71 10.87 8.19
C SER A 114 -11.40 10.93 9.01
N GLY A 115 -11.20 10.00 9.94
CA GLY A 115 -10.02 9.94 10.79
C GLY A 115 -8.79 9.48 10.01
N ALA A 116 -8.95 8.42 9.21
CA ALA A 116 -7.90 7.94 8.31
C ALA A 116 -7.51 8.99 7.26
N ARG A 117 -8.50 9.68 6.67
CA ARG A 117 -8.23 10.77 5.71
C ARG A 117 -7.46 11.92 6.34
N ARG A 118 -7.90 12.42 7.50
CA ARG A 118 -7.17 13.49 8.23
C ARG A 118 -5.74 13.06 8.52
N LEU A 119 -5.56 11.83 8.96
CA LEU A 119 -4.24 11.31 9.26
C LEU A 119 -3.37 11.15 8.01
N ALA A 120 -3.93 10.71 6.88
CA ALA A 120 -3.20 10.65 5.62
C ALA A 120 -2.63 12.02 5.22
N HIS A 121 -3.44 13.07 5.35
CA HIS A 121 -2.96 14.44 5.10
C HIS A 121 -1.87 14.86 6.10
N ILE A 122 -2.01 14.50 7.38
CA ILE A 122 -0.97 14.75 8.39
C ILE A 122 0.32 14.01 8.05
N VAL A 123 0.25 12.75 7.63
CA VAL A 123 1.42 11.95 7.25
C VAL A 123 2.07 12.50 5.98
N ALA A 124 1.28 12.85 4.96
CA ALA A 124 1.80 13.52 3.75
C ALA A 124 2.54 14.81 4.11
N TRP A 125 1.94 15.65 4.95
CA TRP A 125 2.55 16.87 5.45
C TRP A 125 3.83 16.60 6.26
N LEU A 126 3.84 15.58 7.14
CA LEU A 126 5.03 15.19 7.89
C LEU A 126 6.16 14.70 6.98
N VAL A 127 5.84 13.91 5.95
CA VAL A 127 6.80 13.43 4.96
C VAL A 127 7.42 14.60 4.19
N ASP A 128 6.61 15.60 3.83
CA ASP A 128 7.06 16.82 3.20
C ASP A 128 7.96 17.65 4.12
N TYR A 129 7.54 17.82 5.38
CA TYR A 129 8.28 18.56 6.40
C TYR A 129 9.64 17.93 6.72
N LEU A 130 9.72 16.59 6.79
CA LEU A 130 10.92 15.81 7.11
C LEU A 130 11.73 15.38 5.88
N GLY A 131 11.36 15.86 4.69
CA GLY A 131 12.09 15.60 3.46
C GLY A 131 13.43 16.36 3.42
N PRO A 132 14.47 15.84 2.72
CA PRO A 132 15.79 16.48 2.60
C PRO A 132 15.80 17.85 1.89
N ARG A 133 14.63 18.40 1.54
CA ARG A 133 14.42 19.75 1.04
C ARG A 133 13.40 20.45 1.91
N GLY A 134 13.85 20.90 3.08
CA GLY A 134 13.10 21.89 3.83
C GLY A 134 12.88 23.12 2.95
N ARG A 135 11.62 23.56 2.88
CA ARG A 135 11.12 24.80 2.23
C ARG A 135 11.02 24.77 0.69
N SER A 136 9.76 24.72 0.23
CA SER A 136 9.20 25.44 -0.93
C SER A 136 9.19 24.86 -2.36
N ALA A 137 9.88 23.77 -2.72
CA ALA A 137 9.87 23.34 -4.13
C ALA A 137 8.69 22.41 -4.51
N SER A 138 8.35 21.41 -3.69
CA SER A 138 7.32 20.42 -4.02
C SER A 138 6.65 19.79 -2.81
N ARG A 139 5.41 19.35 -2.98
CA ARG A 139 4.55 18.75 -1.94
C ARG A 139 3.90 17.47 -2.42
N LEU A 140 3.50 16.62 -1.47
CA LEU A 140 2.64 15.48 -1.72
C LEU A 140 1.18 15.89 -1.53
N GLU A 141 0.38 15.60 -2.54
CA GLU A 141 -1.05 15.88 -2.56
C GLU A 141 -1.82 14.56 -2.54
N VAL A 142 -2.84 14.49 -1.70
CA VAL A 142 -3.68 13.30 -1.54
C VAL A 142 -5.12 13.71 -1.84
N THR A 143 -5.78 13.00 -2.76
CA THR A 143 -7.20 13.20 -3.07
C THR A 143 -7.98 11.89 -2.98
N ASP A 144 -9.23 11.98 -2.55
CA ASP A 144 -10.14 10.84 -2.46
C ASP A 144 -10.77 10.54 -3.84
N GLU A 145 -11.02 9.27 -4.11
CA GLU A 145 -11.74 8.78 -5.29
C GLU A 145 -12.71 7.67 -4.86
N THR A 146 -13.92 7.68 -5.42
CA THR A 146 -14.89 6.58 -5.21
C THR A 146 -14.98 5.76 -6.49
N ILE A 147 -14.62 4.49 -6.40
CA ILE A 147 -14.58 3.55 -7.53
C ILE A 147 -15.88 2.76 -7.59
N ALA A 148 -16.45 2.67 -8.79
CA ALA A 148 -17.57 1.80 -9.10
C ALA A 148 -17.16 0.31 -8.98
N PRO A 149 -18.11 -0.60 -8.67
CA PRO A 149 -17.82 -2.02 -8.57
C PRO A 149 -17.32 -2.62 -9.90
N PHE A 150 -16.62 -3.75 -9.83
CA PHE A 150 -16.12 -4.44 -11.02
C PHE A 150 -17.29 -4.91 -11.92
N PRO A 151 -17.27 -4.63 -13.25
CA PRO A 151 -18.41 -4.89 -14.12
C PRO A 151 -18.84 -6.37 -14.17
N ASP A 152 -20.15 -6.60 -14.22
CA ASP A 152 -20.70 -7.96 -14.13
C ASP A 152 -20.37 -8.83 -15.34
N GLU A 153 -20.36 -8.22 -16.52
CA GLU A 153 -20.03 -8.86 -17.80
C GLU A 153 -18.58 -9.34 -17.92
N LEU A 154 -17.70 -8.84 -17.06
CA LEU A 154 -16.28 -9.21 -17.01
C LEU A 154 -15.97 -10.28 -15.95
N ASN A 155 -16.98 -10.74 -15.22
CA ASN A 155 -16.82 -11.79 -14.23
C ASN A 155 -16.75 -13.18 -14.85
N VAL A 156 -15.67 -13.91 -14.55
CA VAL A 156 -15.45 -15.30 -14.98
C VAL A 156 -15.16 -16.20 -13.79
N GLY A 157 -15.53 -17.49 -13.88
CA GLY A 157 -15.30 -18.47 -12.83
C GLY A 157 -15.98 -18.10 -11.51
N ILE A 158 -15.25 -18.18 -10.39
CA ILE A 158 -15.79 -17.90 -9.05
C ILE A 158 -16.32 -16.47 -8.89
N PHE A 159 -15.82 -15.53 -9.68
CA PHE A 159 -16.22 -14.12 -9.64
C PHE A 159 -17.61 -13.86 -10.22
N ALA A 160 -18.15 -14.81 -11.00
CA ALA A 160 -19.51 -14.75 -11.54
C ALA A 160 -20.59 -15.14 -10.52
N ASN A 161 -20.21 -15.50 -9.29
CA ASN A 161 -21.16 -15.78 -8.23
C ASN A 161 -21.98 -14.51 -7.88
N LYS A 162 -23.31 -14.62 -7.98
CA LYS A 162 -24.26 -13.53 -7.73
C LYS A 162 -24.37 -13.15 -6.27
N ASP A 163 -23.97 -14.04 -5.36
CA ASP A 163 -24.01 -13.79 -3.91
C ASP A 163 -22.84 -12.90 -3.44
N LEU A 164 -21.88 -12.61 -4.32
CA LEU A 164 -20.77 -11.72 -3.99
C LEU A 164 -21.25 -10.28 -3.91
N HIS A 165 -21.14 -9.69 -2.73
CA HIS A 165 -21.42 -8.27 -2.53
C HIS A 165 -20.38 -7.40 -3.26
N LYS A 166 -20.84 -6.46 -4.10
CA LYS A 166 -20.01 -5.57 -4.93
C LYS A 166 -20.36 -4.10 -4.67
N PRO A 167 -19.94 -3.52 -3.54
CA PRO A 167 -20.15 -2.11 -3.24
C PRO A 167 -19.17 -1.22 -4.00
N HIS A 168 -19.42 0.09 -3.98
CA HIS A 168 -18.39 1.07 -4.30
C HIS A 168 -17.24 0.96 -3.31
N ILE A 169 -16.02 1.20 -3.78
CA ILE A 169 -14.83 1.16 -2.94
C ILE A 169 -14.13 2.52 -2.97
N GLU A 170 -13.57 2.90 -1.83
CA GLU A 170 -12.81 4.14 -1.70
C GLU A 170 -11.37 3.91 -2.16
N ALA A 171 -10.78 4.90 -2.81
CA ALA A 171 -9.38 4.93 -3.20
C ALA A 171 -8.79 6.31 -3.01
N LEU A 172 -7.46 6.37 -3.07
CA LEU A 172 -6.71 7.59 -2.86
C LEU A 172 -5.73 7.77 -4.01
N TRP A 173 -5.69 8.98 -4.54
CA TRP A 173 -4.61 9.42 -5.39
C TRP A 173 -3.52 10.06 -4.56
N LEU A 174 -2.26 9.78 -4.90
CA LEU A 174 -1.12 10.55 -4.45
C LEU A 174 -0.39 11.15 -5.64
N HIS A 175 -0.23 12.46 -5.58
CA HIS A 175 0.51 13.25 -6.56
C HIS A 175 1.70 13.93 -5.91
N HIS A 176 2.82 13.97 -6.62
CA HIS A 176 3.93 14.84 -6.28
C HIS A 176 3.85 16.06 -7.17
N VAL A 177 3.63 17.24 -6.58
CA VAL A 177 3.38 18.49 -7.32
C VAL A 177 4.35 19.57 -6.86
N LEU A 178 4.72 20.49 -7.73
CA LEU A 178 5.41 21.71 -7.29
C LEU A 178 4.48 22.54 -6.38
N ALA A 179 5.06 23.26 -5.41
CA ALA A 179 4.29 23.98 -4.39
C ALA A 179 3.31 25.02 -4.96
N ASP A 180 3.65 25.62 -6.11
CA ASP A 180 2.88 26.67 -6.77
C ASP A 180 1.90 26.11 -7.83
N SER A 181 1.86 24.79 -8.05
CA SER A 181 0.95 24.16 -9.01
C SER A 181 -0.43 23.93 -8.37
N PRO A 182 -1.53 24.23 -9.07
CA PRO A 182 -2.87 23.94 -8.56
C PRO A 182 -3.11 22.44 -8.44
N VAL A 183 -3.86 22.10 -7.40
CA VAL A 183 -4.42 20.78 -7.10
C VAL A 183 -5.18 20.30 -8.34
N THR A 184 -4.68 19.28 -9.03
CA THR A 184 -5.40 18.70 -10.18
C THR A 184 -5.96 17.37 -9.71
N THR A 185 -7.29 17.26 -9.66
CA THR A 185 -8.00 16.20 -8.94
C THR A 185 -8.00 14.84 -9.63
N SER A 186 -7.53 14.73 -10.88
CA SER A 186 -7.24 13.46 -11.53
C SER A 186 -6.42 13.72 -12.79
N PRO A 187 -5.43 12.89 -13.15
CA PRO A 187 -4.67 13.10 -14.38
C PRO A 187 -5.52 13.01 -15.65
N SER A 188 -6.74 12.46 -15.59
CA SER A 188 -7.67 12.44 -16.72
C SER A 188 -8.13 13.84 -17.15
N SER A 189 -8.14 14.83 -16.25
CA SER A 189 -8.55 16.21 -16.57
C SER A 189 -7.41 17.08 -17.10
N SER A 190 -6.19 16.56 -17.21
CA SER A 190 -4.98 17.36 -17.44
C SER A 190 -4.60 17.58 -18.91
N GLY A 191 -5.41 17.13 -19.87
CA GLY A 191 -5.12 17.28 -21.30
C GLY A 191 -3.86 16.53 -21.78
N LEU A 192 -3.29 15.66 -20.92
CA LEU A 192 -2.13 14.84 -21.25
C LEU A 192 -2.51 13.74 -22.23
N THR A 193 -1.64 13.51 -23.20
CA THR A 193 -1.77 12.34 -24.07
C THR A 193 -1.55 11.06 -23.25
N PRO A 194 -2.05 9.91 -23.74
CA PRO A 194 -1.80 8.63 -23.09
C PRO A 194 -0.28 8.36 -22.86
N SER A 195 0.58 8.66 -23.84
CA SER A 195 2.03 8.45 -23.71
C SER A 195 2.67 9.26 -22.57
N GLN A 196 2.11 10.42 -22.25
CA GLN A 196 2.58 11.38 -21.25
C GLN A 196 2.16 11.07 -19.81
N ARG A 197 1.47 9.95 -19.53
CA ARG A 197 1.04 9.60 -18.17
C ARG A 197 1.33 8.15 -17.80
N ARG A 198 1.58 7.92 -16.52
CA ARG A 198 1.81 6.62 -15.89
C ARG A 198 1.16 6.60 -14.51
N VAL A 199 0.68 5.43 -14.11
CA VAL A 199 0.07 5.24 -12.79
C VAL A 199 0.57 3.96 -12.14
N PHE A 200 0.94 4.06 -10.87
CA PHE A 200 1.14 2.91 -10.01
C PHE A 200 -0.18 2.58 -9.30
N LEU A 201 -0.81 1.47 -9.65
CA LEU A 201 -1.94 0.93 -8.89
C LEU A 201 -1.37 0.12 -7.72
N PHE A 202 -1.36 0.72 -6.54
CA PHE A 202 -0.70 0.21 -5.34
C PHE A 202 -1.68 -0.47 -4.37
N PHE A 203 -1.44 -1.75 -4.10
CA PHE A 203 -2.16 -2.54 -3.11
C PHE A 203 -1.34 -2.65 -1.82
N GLY A 204 -1.86 -2.11 -0.72
CA GLY A 204 -1.20 -2.20 0.59
C GLY A 204 -1.24 -3.62 1.16
N GLY A 205 -0.16 -4.00 1.84
CA GLY A 205 -0.03 -5.23 2.62
C GLY A 205 -0.91 -5.27 3.88
N GLY A 206 -0.72 -6.33 4.68
CA GLY A 206 -1.51 -6.56 5.91
C GLY A 206 -2.21 -7.93 5.98
N GLY A 207 -1.72 -8.95 5.27
CA GLY A 207 -2.26 -10.30 5.38
C GLY A 207 -3.74 -10.44 5.01
N TYR A 208 -4.30 -9.52 4.21
CA TYR A 208 -5.73 -9.37 3.91
C TYR A 208 -6.66 -9.07 5.09
N VAL A 209 -6.15 -9.06 6.32
CA VAL A 209 -6.95 -8.82 7.54
C VAL A 209 -6.68 -7.42 8.11
N THR A 210 -5.51 -6.88 7.80
CA THR A 210 -5.08 -5.55 8.15
C THR A 210 -4.69 -4.70 6.94
N GLY A 211 -4.22 -3.48 7.19
CA GLY A 211 -3.71 -2.56 6.17
C GLY A 211 -4.72 -1.52 5.65
N TRP A 212 -4.24 -0.33 5.38
CA TRP A 212 -4.94 0.72 4.64
C TRP A 212 -3.94 1.43 3.72
N PRO A 213 -4.35 1.95 2.54
CA PRO A 213 -3.41 2.26 1.47
C PRO A 213 -2.33 3.28 1.84
N LEU A 214 -2.62 4.23 2.73
CA LEU A 214 -1.66 5.26 3.16
C LEU A 214 -1.09 5.05 4.56
N VAL A 215 -1.21 3.83 5.10
CA VAL A 215 -0.59 3.51 6.39
C VAL A 215 0.88 3.19 6.23
N HIS A 216 1.25 2.63 5.09
CA HIS A 216 2.63 2.31 4.82
C HIS A 216 3.39 3.54 4.29
N PRO A 217 4.47 3.98 4.97
CA PRO A 217 5.25 5.14 4.53
C PRO A 217 5.90 4.95 3.14
N PHE A 218 5.92 3.70 2.66
CA PHE A 218 6.35 3.34 1.33
C PHE A 218 5.59 4.10 0.25
N VAL A 219 4.25 4.22 0.34
CA VAL A 219 3.46 4.85 -0.73
C VAL A 219 3.80 6.33 -0.90
N PHE A 220 4.07 7.04 0.20
CA PHE A 220 4.52 8.42 0.16
C PHE A 220 5.96 8.55 -0.35
N SER A 221 6.82 7.60 0.00
CA SER A 221 8.19 7.55 -0.48
C SER A 221 8.25 7.28 -1.99
N LEU A 222 7.38 6.37 -2.48
CA LEU A 222 7.18 6.09 -3.89
C LEU A 222 6.69 7.33 -4.63
N ALA A 223 5.62 7.96 -4.16
CA ALA A 223 5.09 9.18 -4.76
C ALA A 223 6.15 10.31 -4.80
N ARG A 224 7.02 10.41 -3.78
CA ARG A 224 8.07 11.44 -3.74
C ARG A 224 9.31 11.08 -4.57
N SER A 225 9.46 9.81 -4.94
CA SER A 225 10.58 9.32 -5.78
C SER A 225 10.40 9.66 -7.25
N VAL A 226 9.17 9.90 -7.69
CA VAL A 226 8.87 10.31 -9.07
C VAL A 226 9.00 11.83 -9.24
N PRO A 227 9.29 12.34 -10.46
CA PRO A 227 9.39 13.77 -10.71
C PRO A 227 8.10 14.53 -10.35
N PRO A 228 8.19 15.74 -9.76
CA PRO A 228 7.01 16.53 -9.45
C PRO A 228 6.36 17.09 -10.71
N LEU A 229 5.02 17.12 -10.70
CA LEU A 229 4.22 17.74 -11.75
C LEU A 229 4.27 19.27 -11.64
N SER A 230 4.50 19.93 -12.78
CA SER A 230 4.53 21.38 -12.92
C SER A 230 3.78 21.80 -14.18
N ARG A 231 3.05 22.92 -14.14
CA ARG A 231 2.51 23.55 -15.36
C ARG A 231 3.60 24.00 -16.33
N GLN A 232 4.77 24.38 -15.82
CA GLN A 232 5.87 24.90 -16.66
C GLN A 232 6.69 23.79 -17.32
N ASN A 233 6.71 22.59 -16.73
CA ASN A 233 7.34 21.40 -17.29
C ASN A 233 6.24 20.38 -17.60
N LEU A 234 5.47 20.65 -18.66
CA LEU A 234 4.45 19.72 -19.12
C LEU A 234 5.14 18.37 -19.42
N PRO A 235 4.57 17.24 -18.97
CA PRO A 235 5.10 15.92 -19.26
C PRO A 235 5.42 15.75 -20.75
N SER A 236 6.57 15.14 -21.04
CA SER A 236 6.94 14.73 -22.40
C SER A 236 6.84 13.21 -22.51
N ASP A 237 6.95 12.69 -23.72
CA ASP A 237 7.03 11.24 -23.92
C ASP A 237 8.25 10.63 -23.20
N ASP A 238 9.33 11.40 -23.06
CA ASP A 238 10.56 11.00 -22.35
C ASP A 238 10.43 11.09 -20.82
N LEU A 239 9.55 11.95 -20.31
CA LEU A 239 9.33 12.16 -18.87
C LEU A 239 7.83 12.27 -18.56
N PRO A 240 7.14 11.12 -18.43
CA PRO A 240 5.70 11.12 -18.21
C PRO A 240 5.32 11.57 -16.80
N ALA A 241 4.08 12.04 -16.66
CA ALA A 241 3.45 12.29 -15.38
C ALA A 241 3.22 10.98 -14.62
N PHE A 242 3.66 10.93 -13.36
CA PHE A 242 3.41 9.78 -12.49
C PHE A 242 2.40 10.11 -11.40
N ALA A 243 1.54 9.14 -11.11
CA ALA A 243 0.64 9.16 -9.97
C ALA A 243 0.64 7.80 -9.28
N VAL A 244 0.29 7.78 -8.00
CA VAL A 244 -0.01 6.54 -7.27
C VAL A 244 -1.50 6.50 -7.00
N PHE A 245 -2.16 5.41 -7.38
CA PHE A 245 -3.58 5.16 -7.10
C PHE A 245 -3.69 3.96 -6.16
N ALA A 246 -4.29 4.18 -4.99
CA ALA A 246 -4.19 3.24 -3.88
C ALA A 246 -5.59 2.89 -3.34
N PRO A 247 -6.25 1.82 -3.85
CA PRO A 247 -7.59 1.42 -3.43
C PRO A 247 -7.62 0.80 -2.04
N ASN A 248 -8.63 1.17 -1.26
CA ASN A 248 -8.90 0.62 0.06
C ASN A 248 -9.67 -0.70 -0.03
N VAL A 249 -9.02 -1.73 -0.56
CA VAL A 249 -9.61 -3.07 -0.78
C VAL A 249 -10.19 -3.66 0.51
N ARG A 250 -11.29 -4.40 0.44
CA ARG A 250 -11.95 -4.99 1.62
C ARG A 250 -11.07 -6.06 2.27
N LYS A 251 -11.23 -6.17 3.59
CA LYS A 251 -10.43 -7.05 4.45
C LYS A 251 -11.22 -8.33 4.71
N SER A 252 -10.53 -9.46 4.72
CA SER A 252 -11.05 -10.82 4.90
C SER A 252 -11.38 -11.13 6.36
N LEU A 253 -12.23 -10.32 6.99
CA LEU A 253 -12.62 -10.48 8.41
C LEU A 253 -13.90 -11.29 8.63
N SER A 254 -14.63 -11.57 7.57
CA SER A 254 -15.81 -12.43 7.59
C SER A 254 -15.83 -13.26 6.32
N ARG A 255 -16.64 -14.32 6.29
CA ARG A 255 -16.76 -15.20 5.12
C ARG A 255 -17.20 -14.42 3.87
N GLU A 256 -18.11 -13.45 4.04
CA GLU A 256 -18.66 -12.62 2.97
C GLU A 256 -17.65 -11.62 2.42
N ARG A 257 -16.55 -11.36 3.14
CA ARG A 257 -15.48 -10.44 2.75
C ARG A 257 -14.16 -11.13 2.43
N ALA A 258 -14.09 -12.44 2.62
CA ALA A 258 -12.93 -13.26 2.31
C ALA A 258 -12.75 -13.41 0.79
N PHE A 259 -11.72 -14.16 0.38
CA PHE A 259 -11.55 -14.52 -1.04
C PHE A 259 -12.87 -15.00 -1.65
N PRO A 260 -13.29 -14.48 -2.82
CA PRO A 260 -12.50 -13.71 -3.80
C PRO A 260 -12.64 -12.17 -3.69
N VAL A 261 -13.28 -11.66 -2.64
CA VAL A 261 -13.68 -10.25 -2.54
C VAL A 261 -12.54 -9.23 -2.65
N PRO A 262 -11.38 -9.38 -2.00
CA PRO A 262 -10.28 -8.43 -2.16
C PRO A 262 -9.78 -8.31 -3.60
N VAL A 263 -9.83 -9.42 -4.36
CA VAL A 263 -9.45 -9.46 -5.78
C VAL A 263 -10.48 -8.71 -6.63
N LEU A 264 -11.77 -8.83 -6.34
CA LEU A 264 -12.82 -8.02 -6.99
C LEU A 264 -12.57 -6.52 -6.81
N ASP A 265 -12.19 -6.09 -5.61
CA ASP A 265 -11.92 -4.68 -5.34
C ASP A 265 -10.68 -4.19 -6.10
N GLY A 266 -9.64 -5.02 -6.20
CA GLY A 266 -8.47 -4.72 -7.02
C GLY A 266 -8.78 -4.63 -8.52
N LEU A 267 -9.64 -5.51 -9.02
CA LEU A 267 -10.14 -5.49 -10.39
C LEU A 267 -11.01 -4.25 -10.66
N ALA A 268 -11.87 -3.86 -9.72
CA ALA A 268 -12.67 -2.64 -9.80
C ALA A 268 -11.77 -1.40 -9.93
N ALA A 269 -10.70 -1.31 -9.14
CA ALA A 269 -9.72 -0.23 -9.24
C ALA A 269 -9.02 -0.19 -10.61
N TYR A 270 -8.62 -1.34 -11.16
CA TYR A 270 -8.04 -1.42 -12.50
C TYR A 270 -9.04 -0.99 -13.58
N ALA A 271 -10.28 -1.51 -13.52
CA ALA A 271 -11.34 -1.14 -14.45
C ALA A 271 -11.68 0.36 -14.39
N HIS A 272 -11.65 0.95 -13.19
CA HIS A 272 -11.80 2.39 -13.01
C HIS A 272 -10.71 3.18 -13.73
N LEU A 273 -9.43 2.82 -13.56
CA LEU A 273 -8.33 3.46 -14.29
C LEU A 273 -8.52 3.37 -15.82
N ARG A 274 -8.99 2.21 -16.31
CA ARG A 274 -9.32 2.02 -17.73
C ARG A 274 -10.48 2.91 -18.17
N SER A 275 -11.51 3.06 -17.34
CA SER A 275 -12.69 3.90 -17.63
C SER A 275 -12.36 5.40 -17.72
N ILE A 276 -11.37 5.87 -16.97
CA ILE A 276 -10.87 7.26 -17.04
C ILE A 276 -9.74 7.44 -18.08
N GLY A 277 -9.50 6.40 -18.90
CA GLY A 277 -8.73 6.46 -20.13
C GLY A 277 -7.27 5.96 -20.04
N TYR A 278 -6.76 5.54 -18.87
CA TYR A 278 -5.40 4.98 -18.80
C TYR A 278 -5.31 3.74 -19.66
N ARG A 279 -4.30 3.64 -20.53
CA ARG A 279 -4.06 2.40 -21.29
C ARG A 279 -3.41 1.32 -20.41
N PRO A 280 -3.56 0.03 -20.72
CA PRO A 280 -2.96 -1.04 -19.93
C PRO A 280 -1.44 -0.84 -19.74
N GLU A 281 -0.74 -0.43 -20.81
CA GLU A 281 0.71 -0.16 -20.80
C GLU A 281 1.13 0.99 -19.87
N GLU A 282 0.18 1.84 -19.47
CA GLU A 282 0.41 2.99 -18.58
C GLU A 282 0.21 2.64 -17.10
N ILE A 283 -0.36 1.46 -16.83
CA ILE A 283 -0.70 0.99 -15.50
C ILE A 283 0.37 -0.01 -15.05
N THR A 284 1.07 0.32 -13.97
CA THR A 284 1.92 -0.62 -13.24
C THR A 284 1.15 -1.12 -12.03
N LEU A 285 0.90 -2.42 -11.94
CA LEU A 285 0.40 -3.02 -10.70
C LEU A 285 1.54 -3.15 -9.71
N MET A 286 1.29 -2.77 -8.46
CA MET A 286 2.29 -2.84 -7.40
C MET A 286 1.64 -3.26 -6.09
N GLY A 287 2.35 -4.02 -5.25
CA GLY A 287 1.92 -4.24 -3.88
C GLY A 287 2.98 -4.87 -2.99
N ASP A 288 2.82 -4.70 -1.68
CA ASP A 288 3.69 -5.27 -0.66
C ASP A 288 3.02 -6.40 0.12
N SER A 289 3.76 -7.47 0.46
CA SER A 289 3.23 -8.59 1.24
C SER A 289 1.96 -9.19 0.62
N ALA A 290 0.85 -9.23 1.37
CA ALA A 290 -0.46 -9.65 0.85
C ALA A 290 -0.95 -8.79 -0.31
N GLY A 291 -0.61 -7.50 -0.35
CA GLY A 291 -0.89 -6.60 -1.46
C GLY A 291 -0.13 -7.00 -2.73
N GLY A 292 1.07 -7.57 -2.60
CA GLY A 292 1.80 -8.16 -3.73
C GLY A 292 1.08 -9.40 -4.30
N GLY A 293 0.61 -10.28 -3.41
CA GLY A 293 -0.22 -11.43 -3.82
C GLY A 293 -1.53 -11.00 -4.50
N LEU A 294 -2.12 -9.89 -4.04
CA LEU A 294 -3.28 -9.27 -4.67
C LEU A 294 -2.95 -8.70 -6.06
N ALA A 295 -1.84 -7.98 -6.20
CA ALA A 295 -1.36 -7.45 -7.48
C ALA A 295 -1.19 -8.57 -8.52
N TRP A 296 -0.55 -9.67 -8.10
CA TRP A 296 -0.41 -10.87 -8.93
C TRP A 296 -1.76 -11.48 -9.32
N SER A 297 -2.68 -11.62 -8.37
CA SER A 297 -4.01 -12.21 -8.61
C SER A 297 -4.83 -11.37 -9.60
N VAL A 298 -4.76 -10.05 -9.50
CA VAL A 298 -5.39 -9.11 -10.45
C VAL A 298 -4.76 -9.27 -11.84
N ALA A 299 -3.43 -9.28 -11.95
CA ALA A 299 -2.73 -9.47 -13.23
C ALA A 299 -3.11 -10.81 -13.89
N ALA A 300 -3.10 -11.89 -13.13
CA ALA A 300 -3.44 -13.22 -13.60
C ALA A 300 -4.89 -13.30 -14.10
N TYR A 301 -5.82 -12.70 -13.35
CA TYR A 301 -7.22 -12.64 -13.77
C TYR A 301 -7.40 -11.86 -15.08
N LEU A 302 -6.76 -10.70 -15.22
CA LEU A 302 -6.82 -9.90 -16.45
C LEU A 302 -6.26 -10.66 -17.66
N ALA A 303 -5.18 -11.43 -17.48
CA ALA A 303 -4.63 -12.28 -18.54
C ALA A 303 -5.62 -13.39 -18.97
N ILE A 304 -6.24 -14.07 -17.99
CA ILE A 304 -7.29 -15.08 -18.26
C ILE A 304 -8.49 -14.45 -18.96
N LEU A 305 -8.92 -13.27 -18.50
CA LEU A 305 -10.04 -12.53 -19.10
C LEU A 305 -9.73 -12.19 -20.55
N GLN A 306 -8.54 -11.64 -20.84
CA GLN A 306 -8.10 -11.32 -22.19
C GLN A 306 -8.07 -12.56 -23.10
N GLU A 307 -7.53 -13.69 -22.63
CA GLU A 307 -7.53 -14.94 -23.40
C GLU A 307 -8.96 -15.41 -23.69
N SER A 308 -9.84 -15.38 -22.67
CA SER A 308 -11.23 -15.80 -22.81
C SER A 308 -12.02 -14.94 -23.80
N GLN A 309 -11.77 -13.62 -23.80
CA GLN A 309 -12.40 -12.67 -24.72
C GLN A 309 -11.87 -12.85 -26.15
N THR A 310 -10.56 -13.02 -26.32
CA THR A 310 -9.93 -13.26 -27.62
C THR A 310 -10.50 -14.51 -28.29
N ARG A 311 -10.71 -15.59 -27.51
CA ARG A 311 -11.34 -16.83 -28.02
C ARG A 311 -12.80 -16.65 -28.42
N ARG A 312 -13.57 -15.79 -27.73
CA ARG A 312 -15.01 -15.62 -27.96
C ARG A 312 -15.35 -14.60 -29.05
N ARG A 313 -14.55 -13.54 -29.21
CA ARG A 313 -14.89 -12.37 -30.05
C ARG A 313 -13.84 -12.03 -31.11
N GLY A 314 -12.74 -12.78 -31.21
CA GLY A 314 -11.60 -12.42 -32.06
C GLY A 314 -10.72 -11.33 -31.44
N THR A 315 -9.64 -10.93 -32.13
CA THR A 315 -8.57 -10.05 -31.61
C THR A 315 -8.97 -8.59 -31.36
N HIS A 316 -10.14 -8.14 -31.81
CA HIS A 316 -10.58 -6.73 -31.77
C HIS A 316 -11.89 -6.53 -30.99
N ALA A 317 -12.04 -7.16 -29.83
CA ALA A 317 -13.20 -6.93 -28.99
C ALA A 317 -13.10 -5.58 -28.25
N ASP A 318 -13.96 -4.64 -28.63
CA ASP A 318 -14.24 -3.44 -27.82
C ASP A 318 -14.64 -3.86 -26.38
N GLY A 319 -14.07 -3.20 -25.38
CA GLY A 319 -14.28 -3.51 -23.96
C GLY A 319 -13.26 -4.46 -23.31
N ASN A 320 -12.15 -4.79 -23.99
CA ASN A 320 -11.03 -5.49 -23.34
C ASN A 320 -10.31 -4.56 -22.35
N LEU A 321 -10.22 -4.99 -21.09
CA LEU A 321 -9.47 -4.27 -20.06
C LEU A 321 -7.96 -4.31 -20.30
N GLY A 322 -7.46 -5.34 -20.99
CA GLY A 322 -6.04 -5.56 -21.25
C GLY A 322 -5.23 -5.90 -20.00
N VAL A 323 -4.01 -6.39 -20.21
CA VAL A 323 -3.05 -6.71 -19.14
C VAL A 323 -2.18 -5.48 -18.83
N PRO A 324 -1.92 -5.16 -17.55
CA PRO A 324 -1.06 -4.04 -17.16
C PRO A 324 0.34 -4.12 -17.80
N GLY A 325 0.93 -2.95 -18.06
CA GLY A 325 2.25 -2.84 -18.69
C GLY A 325 3.40 -3.35 -17.84
N ALA A 326 3.25 -3.33 -16.51
CA ALA A 326 4.24 -3.84 -15.58
C ALA A 326 3.61 -4.34 -14.27
N LEU A 327 4.35 -5.22 -13.59
CA LEU A 327 4.01 -5.76 -12.27
C LEU A 327 5.24 -5.66 -11.36
N VAL A 328 5.07 -5.05 -10.18
CA VAL A 328 6.12 -4.92 -9.16
C VAL A 328 5.65 -5.56 -7.86
N LEU A 329 6.36 -6.61 -7.43
CA LEU A 329 6.03 -7.38 -6.24
C LEU A 329 7.08 -7.14 -5.15
N ILE A 330 6.64 -6.72 -3.96
CA ILE A 330 7.52 -6.40 -2.84
C ILE A 330 7.26 -7.39 -1.71
N SER A 331 8.18 -8.36 -1.53
CA SER A 331 8.08 -9.40 -0.49
C SER A 331 6.69 -10.06 -0.47
N ASP A 332 6.19 -10.46 -1.63
CA ASP A 332 4.81 -10.85 -1.84
C ASP A 332 4.45 -12.20 -1.19
N THR A 333 3.15 -12.39 -0.97
CA THR A 333 2.57 -13.68 -0.56
C THR A 333 2.02 -14.41 -1.78
N SER A 334 2.89 -14.90 -2.66
CA SER A 334 2.52 -15.70 -3.85
C SER A 334 2.20 -17.16 -3.55
N ALA A 335 2.68 -17.68 -2.42
CA ALA A 335 2.39 -19.03 -1.96
C ALA A 335 1.74 -18.97 -0.57
N VAL A 336 0.54 -19.54 -0.45
CA VAL A 336 0.05 -20.01 0.85
C VAL A 336 0.85 -21.27 1.15
N ALA A 337 2.07 -21.09 1.68
CA ALA A 337 2.92 -22.21 2.09
C ALA A 337 2.29 -22.88 3.32
N CYS A 338 1.27 -23.71 3.11
CA CYS A 338 1.20 -24.95 3.86
C CYS A 338 2.14 -25.91 3.14
N SER A 339 3.17 -26.39 3.83
CA SER A 339 3.87 -27.61 3.39
C SER A 339 2.80 -28.66 3.05
N PRO A 340 2.94 -29.43 1.95
CA PRO A 340 1.99 -30.50 1.60
C PRO A 340 1.81 -31.57 2.68
N THR A 341 2.56 -31.49 3.78
CA THR A 341 2.60 -32.49 4.82
C THR A 341 1.45 -32.44 5.82
N ASP A 342 0.53 -31.46 5.77
CA ASP A 342 -0.55 -31.36 6.78
C ASP A 342 -1.88 -30.75 6.27
N THR A 343 -2.23 -30.93 4.99
CA THR A 343 -3.49 -30.41 4.43
C THR A 343 -4.74 -31.26 4.70
N SER A 344 -4.66 -32.28 5.55
CA SER A 344 -5.84 -33.01 6.02
C SER A 344 -6.51 -32.23 7.16
N ASP A 345 -7.41 -31.29 6.87
CA ASP A 345 -8.65 -31.19 7.66
C ASP A 345 -9.65 -30.09 7.27
N TRP A 346 -9.27 -29.04 6.54
CA TRP A 346 -10.16 -27.87 6.46
C TRP A 346 -11.35 -28.03 5.49
N LEU A 347 -11.23 -28.89 4.47
CA LEU A 347 -12.32 -29.18 3.52
C LEU A 347 -13.05 -30.50 3.82
N SER A 348 -12.50 -31.34 4.70
CA SER A 348 -13.02 -32.68 5.03
C SER A 348 -13.86 -32.72 6.31
N ARG A 349 -13.94 -31.64 7.09
CA ARG A 349 -14.83 -31.61 8.25
C ARG A 349 -16.29 -31.57 7.79
N PRO A 350 -17.13 -32.55 8.19
CA PRO A 350 -18.57 -32.48 7.94
C PRO A 350 -19.12 -31.21 8.59
N ARG A 351 -20.10 -30.59 7.92
CA ARG A 351 -20.86 -29.46 8.47
C ARG A 351 -21.63 -29.98 9.69
N GLU A 352 -21.23 -29.56 10.89
CA GLU A 352 -22.10 -29.60 12.07
C GLU A 352 -23.02 -28.36 12.11
#